data_AF-A0A350Y8H3-F1
#
_entry.id   AF-A0A350Y8H3-F1
#
_cell.length_a   1.000
_cell.length_b   1.000
_cell.length_c   1.000
_cell.angle_alpha   90.00
_cell.angle_beta   90.00
_cell.angle_gamma   90.00
#
_symmetry.space_group_name_H-M   'P 1'
#
loop_
_entity.id
_entity.type
_entity.pdbx_description
1 polymer ?
#
loop_
_entity_poly.entity_id
_entity_poly.type
_entity_poly.pdbx_seq_one_letter_code
_entity_poly.pdbx_strand_id
1 'polypeptide(L)'
;MLYGLVFYNGGKIAGASQRHKHLQLVPFPLIPNGLKIPIQPAIVSANFENSLGTTPSFPFHHAIAKLNPDWTQSPLDAAQTTLEYYHTLLRAVGLTCNENQQSGAYNLLATREWMLIVPRSQEDFESIGVNSLGFAGALLVRNEQQMKMLKEYGPMTILKNVAQSP
;
A
#
# COMPACT_ATOMS: atom_id res chain seq x y z
N MET A 1 11.39 11.14 -17.41
CA MET A 1 10.15 10.57 -16.83
C MET A 1 10.36 10.37 -15.35
N LEU A 2 9.46 10.85 -14.50
CA LEU A 2 9.50 10.58 -13.05
C LEU A 2 9.11 9.12 -12.78
N TYR A 3 10.00 8.36 -12.14
CA TYR A 3 9.70 7.07 -11.55
C TYR A 3 9.43 7.26 -10.06
N GLY A 4 8.34 6.71 -9.55
CA GLY A 4 7.96 6.87 -8.17
C GLY A 4 6.87 5.90 -7.73
N LEU A 5 6.57 5.98 -6.43
CA LEU A 5 5.47 5.28 -5.79
C LEU A 5 4.25 6.19 -5.79
N VAL A 6 3.17 5.74 -6.41
CA VAL A 6 1.84 6.34 -6.23
C VAL A 6 1.19 5.71 -5.00
N PHE A 7 0.50 6.50 -4.19
CA PHE A 7 -0.28 5.96 -3.09
C PHE A 7 -1.57 6.73 -2.81
N TYR A 8 -2.50 6.04 -2.13
CA TYR A 8 -3.78 6.58 -1.68
C TYR A 8 -4.16 6.02 -0.31
N ASN A 9 -4.59 6.91 0.59
CA ASN A 9 -5.16 6.57 1.89
C ASN A 9 -6.69 6.69 1.80
N GLY A 10 -7.38 5.57 1.61
CA GLY A 10 -8.82 5.53 1.45
C GLY A 10 -9.54 5.37 2.78
N GLY A 11 -10.42 6.31 3.12
CA GLY A 11 -11.19 6.28 4.37
C GLY A 11 -10.46 6.88 5.58
N LYS A 12 -11.22 7.25 6.61
CA LYS A 12 -10.73 8.01 7.78
C LYS A 12 -9.56 7.31 8.47
N ILE A 13 -9.70 6.03 8.77
CA ILE A 13 -8.71 5.26 9.55
C ILE A 13 -7.51 4.77 8.72
N ALA A 14 -7.42 5.12 7.43
CA ALA A 14 -6.28 4.73 6.59
C ALA A 14 -5.11 5.75 6.65
N GLY A 15 -5.16 6.71 7.58
CA GLY A 15 -4.21 7.82 7.67
C GLY A 15 -4.49 8.94 6.66
N ALA A 16 -5.76 9.15 6.31
CA ALA A 16 -6.16 10.19 5.37
C ALA A 16 -6.24 11.56 6.09
N SER A 17 -5.35 12.49 5.74
CA SER A 17 -5.32 13.84 6.33
C SER A 17 -6.23 14.86 5.62
N GLN A 18 -6.67 14.56 4.38
CA GLN A 18 -7.53 15.43 3.58
C GLN A 18 -8.84 14.75 3.25
N ARG A 19 -9.93 15.52 3.26
CA ARG A 19 -11.30 15.02 2.99
C ARG A 19 -11.58 14.75 1.52
N HIS A 20 -10.87 15.43 0.61
CA HIS A 20 -11.04 15.23 -0.84
C HIS A 20 -10.17 14.08 -1.33
N LYS A 21 -10.68 13.30 -2.30
CA LYS A 21 -9.97 12.18 -2.91
C LYS A 21 -8.77 12.71 -3.70
N HIS A 22 -7.57 12.28 -3.33
CA HIS A 22 -6.32 12.66 -3.99
C HIS A 22 -5.36 11.48 -4.00
N LEU A 23 -4.56 11.38 -5.06
CA LEU A 23 -3.42 10.46 -5.16
C LEU A 23 -2.13 11.25 -4.90
N GLN A 24 -1.17 10.61 -4.27
CA GLN A 24 0.15 11.19 -4.00
C GLN A 24 1.21 10.42 -4.77
N LEU A 25 2.21 11.11 -5.32
CA LEU A 25 3.36 10.51 -6.02
C LEU A 25 4.65 10.92 -5.31
N VAL A 26 5.46 9.93 -4.91
CA VAL A 26 6.77 10.15 -4.30
C VAL A 26 7.85 9.59 -5.22
N PRO A 27 8.84 10.39 -5.63
CA PRO A 27 9.92 9.92 -6.50
C PRO A 27 10.81 8.90 -5.79
N PHE A 28 11.44 8.01 -6.55
CA PHE A 28 12.47 7.12 -6.02
C PHE A 28 13.84 7.81 -5.87
N PRO A 29 14.70 7.32 -4.95
CA PRO A 29 14.41 6.30 -3.93
C PRO A 29 13.57 6.86 -2.78
N LEU A 30 12.76 6.02 -2.13
CA LEU A 30 11.97 6.44 -0.97
C LEU A 30 12.85 6.80 0.25
N ILE A 31 14.02 6.18 0.37
CA ILE A 31 15.00 6.44 1.43
C ILE A 31 16.34 6.78 0.78
N PRO A 32 16.97 7.93 1.13
CA PRO A 32 18.30 8.27 0.64
C PRO A 32 19.32 7.15 0.90
N ASN A 33 20.12 6.80 -0.10
CA ASN A 33 21.15 5.75 -0.04
C ASN A 33 20.63 4.34 0.30
N GLY A 34 19.31 4.11 0.22
CA GLY A 34 18.68 2.80 0.47
C GLY A 34 18.13 2.14 -0.80
N LEU A 35 17.32 1.09 -0.59
CA LEU A 35 16.51 0.50 -1.67
C LEU A 35 15.53 1.54 -2.23
N LYS A 36 15.18 1.42 -3.52
CA LYS A 36 14.14 2.25 -4.14
C LYS A 36 12.85 2.24 -3.31
N ILE A 37 12.44 1.05 -2.87
CA ILE A 37 11.31 0.79 -1.98
C ILE A 37 11.75 -0.31 -0.98
N PRO A 38 11.68 -0.09 0.35
CA PRO A 38 12.09 -1.08 1.34
C PRO A 38 11.39 -2.44 1.23
N ILE A 39 10.10 -2.46 0.87
CA ILE A 39 9.33 -3.71 0.72
C ILE A 39 9.56 -4.46 -0.60
N GLN A 40 10.36 -3.92 -1.52
CA GLN A 40 10.57 -4.53 -2.84
C GLN A 40 10.96 -6.02 -2.78
N PRO A 41 11.85 -6.48 -1.87
CA PRO A 41 12.19 -7.89 -1.78
C PRO A 41 10.96 -8.78 -1.49
N ALA A 42 10.06 -8.35 -0.62
CA ALA A 42 8.85 -9.10 -0.26
C ALA A 42 7.83 -9.16 -1.41
N ILE A 43 7.77 -8.12 -2.25
CA ILE A 43 6.93 -8.09 -3.45
C ILE A 43 7.50 -9.01 -4.53
N VAL A 44 8.83 -8.99 -4.73
CA VAL A 44 9.52 -9.85 -5.72
C VAL A 44 9.35 -11.33 -5.37
N SER A 45 9.38 -11.68 -4.09
CA SER A 45 9.20 -13.05 -3.60
C SER A 45 7.73 -13.44 -3.36
N ALA A 46 6.76 -12.61 -3.75
CA ALA A 46 5.35 -12.93 -3.55
C ALA A 46 4.93 -14.12 -4.44
N ASN A 47 4.07 -14.97 -3.89
CA ASN A 47 3.46 -16.08 -4.60
C ASN A 47 2.23 -15.57 -5.33
N PHE A 48 2.09 -15.90 -6.61
CA PHE A 48 0.96 -15.46 -7.43
C PHE A 48 0.13 -16.64 -7.89
N GLU A 49 -1.18 -16.56 -7.64
CA GLU A 49 -2.20 -17.39 -8.26
C GLU A 49 -2.96 -16.52 -9.26
N ASN A 50 -2.83 -16.82 -10.55
CA ASN A 50 -3.25 -15.94 -11.63
C ASN A 50 -2.60 -14.54 -11.52
N SER A 51 -3.41 -13.49 -11.39
CA SER A 51 -2.95 -12.11 -11.26
C SER A 51 -2.89 -11.59 -9.83
N LEU A 52 -3.26 -12.41 -8.85
CA LEU A 52 -3.29 -12.04 -7.44
C LEU A 52 -2.13 -12.70 -6.72
N GLY A 53 -1.42 -11.92 -5.93
CA GLY A 53 -0.30 -12.39 -5.15
C GLY A 53 -0.40 -12.02 -3.69
N THR A 54 0.21 -12.86 -2.88
CA THR A 54 0.42 -12.65 -1.45
C THR A 54 1.85 -13.05 -1.11
N THR A 55 2.36 -12.53 0.00
CA THR A 55 3.69 -12.89 0.49
C THR A 55 3.64 -13.24 1.97
N PRO A 56 4.29 -14.33 2.41
CA PRO A 56 4.35 -14.68 3.84
C PRO A 56 5.14 -13.63 4.66
N SER A 57 5.91 -12.77 3.99
CA SER A 57 6.62 -11.66 4.64
C SER A 57 5.70 -10.57 5.19
N PHE A 58 4.43 -10.52 4.77
CA PHE A 58 3.44 -9.56 5.25
C PHE A 58 2.45 -10.27 6.20
N PRO A 59 2.60 -10.12 7.53
CA PRO A 59 1.77 -10.82 8.51
C PRO A 59 0.40 -10.14 8.74
N PHE A 60 -0.21 -9.65 7.67
CA PHE A 60 -1.47 -8.92 7.65
C PHE A 60 -2.19 -9.19 6.33
N HIS A 61 -3.51 -8.98 6.31
CA HIS A 61 -4.31 -9.16 5.09
C HIS A 61 -3.90 -8.17 4.01
N HIS A 62 -3.68 -8.65 2.80
CA HIS A 62 -3.25 -7.83 1.67
C HIS A 62 -3.49 -8.57 0.35
N ALA A 63 -3.46 -7.82 -0.75
CA ALA A 63 -3.40 -8.40 -2.09
C ALA A 63 -2.44 -7.60 -2.98
N ILE A 64 -1.68 -8.31 -3.82
CA ILE A 64 -0.72 -7.75 -4.77
C ILE A 64 -1.14 -8.11 -6.19
N ALA A 65 -1.05 -7.18 -7.13
CA ALA A 65 -1.17 -7.46 -8.56
C ALA A 65 0.12 -7.08 -9.26
N LYS A 66 0.57 -7.89 -10.23
CA LYS A 66 1.63 -7.49 -11.16
C LYS A 66 1.04 -6.61 -12.24
N LEU A 67 1.68 -5.48 -12.49
CA LEU A 67 1.44 -4.65 -13.66
C LEU A 67 2.58 -4.88 -14.64
N ASN A 68 2.27 -4.94 -15.91
CA ASN A 68 3.29 -4.87 -16.94
C ASN A 68 3.11 -3.58 -17.73
N PRO A 69 4.12 -2.69 -17.75
CA PRO A 69 4.05 -1.46 -18.53
C PRO A 69 3.94 -1.70 -20.03
N ASP A 70 4.30 -2.90 -20.52
CA ASP A 70 4.30 -3.25 -21.94
C ASP A 70 3.00 -3.92 -22.40
N TRP A 71 2.04 -4.19 -21.50
CA TRP A 71 0.79 -4.88 -21.86
C TRP A 71 -0.18 -4.04 -22.69
N THR A 72 0.03 -2.73 -22.78
CA THR A 72 -1.01 -1.81 -23.28
C THR A 72 -0.50 -0.99 -24.44
N GLN A 73 -1.20 -1.05 -25.58
CA GLN A 73 -0.83 -0.33 -26.79
C GLN A 73 -1.23 1.16 -26.72
N SER A 74 -2.17 1.52 -25.84
CA SER A 74 -2.65 2.88 -25.64
C SER A 74 -2.83 3.24 -24.15
N PRO A 75 -2.83 4.55 -23.80
CA PRO A 75 -3.14 5.00 -22.44
C PRO A 75 -4.54 4.62 -21.93
N LEU A 76 -5.53 4.50 -22.83
CA LEU A 76 -6.90 4.12 -22.46
C LEU A 76 -6.96 2.65 -22.04
N ASP A 77 -6.30 1.77 -22.79
CA ASP A 77 -6.21 0.35 -22.42
C ASP A 77 -5.45 0.19 -21.09
N ALA A 78 -4.38 0.97 -20.89
CA ALA A 78 -3.64 0.99 -19.63
C ALA A 78 -4.53 1.38 -18.44
N ALA A 79 -5.37 2.40 -18.62
CA ALA A 79 -6.30 2.85 -17.59
C ALA A 79 -7.36 1.79 -17.28
N GLN A 80 -7.95 1.19 -18.32
CA GLN A 80 -8.93 0.10 -18.21
C GLN A 80 -8.35 -1.10 -17.44
N THR A 81 -7.20 -1.62 -17.85
CA THR A 81 -6.53 -2.75 -17.20
C THR A 81 -6.13 -2.42 -15.76
N THR A 82 -5.61 -1.21 -15.50
CA THR A 82 -5.27 -0.77 -14.14
C THR A 82 -6.50 -0.74 -13.24
N LEU A 83 -7.63 -0.25 -13.75
CA LEU A 83 -8.90 -0.21 -13.02
C LEU A 83 -9.42 -1.62 -12.69
N GLU A 84 -9.33 -2.55 -13.65
CA GLU A 84 -9.72 -3.95 -13.46
C GLU A 84 -8.89 -4.65 -12.37
N TYR A 85 -7.57 -4.43 -12.35
CA TYR A 85 -6.72 -4.94 -11.28
C TYR A 85 -7.05 -4.30 -9.93
N TYR A 86 -7.31 -3.00 -9.90
CA TYR A 86 -7.68 -2.31 -8.66
C TYR A 86 -8.99 -2.89 -8.08
N HIS A 87 -10.02 -3.11 -8.90
CA HIS A 87 -11.26 -3.75 -8.45
C HIS A 87 -11.05 -5.20 -8.01
N THR A 88 -10.18 -5.93 -8.69
CA THR A 88 -9.86 -7.31 -8.35
C THR A 88 -9.13 -7.40 -7.01
N LEU A 89 -8.19 -6.49 -6.75
CA LEU A 89 -7.51 -6.39 -5.46
C LEU A 89 -8.46 -6.02 -4.33
N LEU A 90 -9.38 -5.06 -4.55
CA LEU A 90 -10.37 -4.71 -3.52
C LEU A 90 -11.24 -5.91 -3.16
N ARG A 91 -11.75 -6.65 -4.15
CA ARG A 91 -12.54 -7.86 -3.88
C ARG A 91 -11.73 -8.93 -3.16
N ALA A 92 -10.47 -9.11 -3.55
CA ALA A 92 -9.57 -10.08 -2.91
C ALA A 92 -9.36 -9.77 -1.42
N VAL A 93 -9.40 -8.50 -1.03
CA VAL A 93 -9.31 -8.07 0.36
C VAL A 93 -10.67 -7.85 1.06
N GLY A 94 -11.76 -8.37 0.49
CA GLY A 94 -13.10 -8.28 1.07
C GLY A 94 -13.75 -6.90 1.00
N LEU A 95 -13.23 -5.98 0.17
CA LEU A 95 -13.78 -4.64 -0.04
C LEU A 95 -14.57 -4.56 -1.35
N THR A 96 -15.76 -3.96 -1.29
CA THR A 96 -16.63 -3.80 -2.46
C THR A 96 -16.65 -2.36 -2.97
N CYS A 97 -16.62 -2.19 -4.29
CA CYS A 97 -16.84 -0.90 -4.92
C CYS A 97 -18.34 -0.67 -5.07
N ASN A 98 -18.86 0.30 -4.32
CA ASN A 98 -20.18 0.86 -4.56
C ASN A 98 -19.98 2.22 -5.23
N GLU A 99 -20.72 2.47 -6.31
CA GLU A 99 -20.65 3.74 -7.02
C GLU A 99 -20.93 4.89 -6.04
N ASN A 100 -20.05 5.90 -6.05
CA ASN A 100 -20.11 7.11 -5.21
C ASN A 100 -19.89 6.93 -3.69
N GLN A 101 -19.43 5.76 -3.22
CA GLN A 101 -19.09 5.56 -1.80
C GLN A 101 -17.66 5.04 -1.61
N GLN A 102 -17.06 5.41 -0.48
CA GLN A 102 -15.77 4.87 -0.07
C GLN A 102 -15.92 3.38 0.27
N SER A 103 -15.16 2.51 -0.43
CA SER A 103 -15.17 1.04 -0.29
C SER A 103 -14.70 0.48 1.06
N GLY A 104 -14.60 1.31 2.10
CA GLY A 104 -13.95 0.98 3.37
C GLY A 104 -12.57 1.62 3.52
N ALA A 105 -11.86 1.25 4.58
CA ALA A 105 -10.55 1.81 4.89
C ALA A 105 -9.42 0.95 4.36
N TYR A 106 -8.56 1.50 3.51
CA TYR A 106 -7.42 0.78 2.94
C TYR A 106 -6.30 1.72 2.48
N ASN A 107 -5.09 1.19 2.39
CA ASN A 107 -4.00 1.82 1.68
C ASN A 107 -3.81 1.16 0.31
N LEU A 108 -3.69 1.99 -0.72
CA LEU A 108 -3.30 1.58 -2.07
C LEU A 108 -1.90 2.11 -2.33
N LEU A 109 -1.02 1.22 -2.80
CA LEU A 109 0.32 1.54 -3.27
C LEU A 109 0.46 1.01 -4.70
N ALA A 110 1.06 1.79 -5.59
CA ALA A 110 1.24 1.41 -6.97
C ALA A 110 2.56 1.92 -7.54
N THR A 111 3.22 1.07 -8.33
CA THR A 111 4.33 1.41 -9.20
C THR A 111 3.96 1.09 -10.64
N ARG A 112 4.91 1.17 -11.58
CA ARG A 112 4.69 0.68 -12.94
C ARG A 112 4.63 -0.85 -13.03
N GLU A 113 5.11 -1.56 -11.99
CA GLU A 113 5.33 -3.00 -12.01
C GLU A 113 4.34 -3.76 -11.11
N TRP A 114 3.70 -3.09 -10.17
CA TRP A 114 2.79 -3.73 -9.23
C TRP A 114 1.82 -2.76 -8.57
N MET A 115 0.72 -3.30 -8.05
CA MET A 115 -0.18 -2.64 -7.10
C MET A 115 -0.32 -3.50 -5.84
N LEU A 116 -0.50 -2.83 -4.70
CA LEU A 116 -0.71 -3.45 -3.40
C LEU A 116 -1.90 -2.75 -2.73
N ILE A 117 -2.86 -3.53 -2.24
CA ILE A 117 -3.92 -3.05 -1.35
C ILE A 117 -3.76 -3.70 0.02
N VAL A 118 -3.84 -2.87 1.06
CA VAL A 118 -3.86 -3.30 2.46
C VAL A 118 -5.08 -2.71 3.15
N PRO A 119 -6.11 -3.51 3.50
CA PRO A 119 -7.22 -3.02 4.30
C PRO A 119 -6.75 -2.69 5.73
N ARG A 120 -7.33 -1.61 6.27
CA ARG A 120 -6.91 -1.00 7.53
C ARG A 120 -7.91 -1.30 8.65
N SER A 121 -7.40 -1.53 9.85
CA SER A 121 -8.18 -1.74 11.08
C SER A 121 -8.21 -0.50 11.97
N GLN A 122 -7.11 0.26 11.99
CA GLN A 122 -6.95 1.48 12.76
C GLN A 122 -5.87 2.39 12.15
N GLU A 123 -5.87 3.68 12.48
CA GLU A 123 -4.98 4.69 11.91
C GLU A 123 -3.56 4.61 12.48
N ASP A 124 -3.46 4.42 13.80
CA ASP A 124 -2.23 4.51 14.56
C ASP A 124 -1.95 3.21 15.32
N PHE A 125 -0.67 2.95 15.57
CA PHE A 125 -0.24 2.01 16.61
C PHE A 125 0.33 2.83 17.77
N GLU A 126 -0.32 2.77 18.93
CA GLU A 126 -0.04 3.67 20.06
C GLU A 126 -0.13 5.14 19.61
N SER A 127 1.01 5.83 19.52
CA SER A 127 1.09 7.22 19.01
C SER A 127 1.74 7.33 17.62
N ILE A 128 2.09 6.20 16.98
CA ILE A 128 2.74 6.16 15.68
C ILE A 128 1.67 6.03 14.60
N GLY A 129 1.43 7.13 13.87
CA GLY A 129 0.52 7.11 12.74
C GLY A 129 1.09 6.39 11.53
N VAL A 130 0.25 5.54 10.93
CA VAL A 130 0.63 4.72 9.78
C VAL A 130 -0.27 5.06 8.60
N ASN A 131 0.35 5.40 7.48
CA ASN A 131 -0.30 5.58 6.18
C ASN A 131 0.33 4.64 5.14
N SER A 132 -0.01 4.84 3.86
CA SER A 132 0.54 4.01 2.78
C SER A 132 2.08 3.95 2.74
N LEU A 133 2.80 5.02 3.10
CA LEU A 133 4.27 5.00 3.12
C LEU A 133 4.81 4.07 4.22
N GLY A 134 4.09 3.93 5.34
CA GLY A 134 4.42 2.93 6.35
C GLY A 134 4.40 1.52 5.78
N PHE A 135 3.39 1.19 4.97
CA PHE A 135 3.31 -0.08 4.24
C PHE A 135 4.30 -0.21 3.09
N ALA A 136 4.87 0.90 2.60
CA ALA A 136 6.04 0.88 1.70
C ALA A 136 7.36 0.59 2.46
N GLY A 137 7.30 0.50 3.79
CA GLY A 137 8.44 0.31 4.70
C GLY A 137 9.14 1.61 5.11
N ALA A 138 8.52 2.77 4.88
CA ALA A 138 9.00 4.08 5.29
C ALA A 138 8.15 4.63 6.44
N LEU A 139 8.34 4.08 7.65
CA LEU A 139 7.67 4.56 8.86
C LEU A 139 8.26 5.89 9.32
N LEU A 140 7.39 6.87 9.59
CA LEU A 140 7.76 8.20 10.06
C LEU A 140 7.43 8.34 11.54
N VAL A 141 8.45 8.67 12.34
CA VAL A 141 8.31 9.02 13.76
C VAL A 141 8.64 10.48 13.98
N ARG A 142 7.95 11.13 14.92
CA ARG A 142 8.04 12.58 15.17
C ARG A 142 8.97 12.95 16.32
N ASN A 143 9.30 11.99 17.19
CA ASN A 143 10.10 12.23 18.39
C ASN A 143 10.85 10.97 18.84
N GLU A 144 11.75 11.14 19.81
CA GLU A 144 12.57 10.06 20.37
C GLU A 144 11.73 8.95 21.03
N GLN A 145 10.60 9.29 21.64
CA GLN A 145 9.74 8.30 22.28
C GLN A 145 9.14 7.34 21.24
N GLN A 146 8.65 7.88 20.12
CA GLN A 146 8.18 7.08 18.99
C GLN A 146 9.30 6.27 18.35
N MET A 147 10.52 6.83 18.28
CA MET A 147 11.69 6.07 17.82
C MET A 147 12.02 4.88 18.75
N LYS A 148 11.92 5.07 20.08
CA LYS A 148 12.10 3.97 21.05
C LYS A 148 11.05 2.88 20.85
N MET A 149 9.77 3.26 20.76
CA MET A 149 8.68 2.31 20.48
C MET A 149 8.89 1.57 19.16
N LEU A 150 9.27 2.27 18.08
CA LEU A 150 9.54 1.64 16.79
C LEU A 150 10.67 0.60 16.88
N LYS A 151 11.73 0.88 17.66
CA LYS A 151 12.83 -0.07 17.89
C LYS A 151 12.42 -1.25 18.77
N GLU A 152 11.56 -1.01 19.76
CA GLU A 152 11.10 -2.04 20.70
C GLU A 152 10.13 -3.02 20.04
N TYR A 153 9.07 -2.53 19.40
CA TYR A 153 8.06 -3.38 18.76
C TYR A 153 8.48 -3.89 17.39
N GLY A 154 9.28 -3.10 16.66
CA GLY A 154 9.67 -3.36 15.29
C GLY A 154 8.58 -3.02 14.25
N PRO A 155 8.98 -2.79 12.99
CA PRO A 155 8.08 -2.31 11.94
C PRO A 155 6.96 -3.30 11.61
N MET A 156 7.24 -4.61 11.55
CA MET A 156 6.23 -5.61 11.19
C MET A 156 5.13 -5.76 12.24
N THR A 157 5.46 -5.66 13.52
CA THR A 157 4.49 -5.66 14.61
C THR A 157 3.55 -4.47 14.49
N ILE A 158 4.10 -3.28 14.23
CA ILE A 158 3.31 -2.05 14.03
C ILE A 158 2.36 -2.22 12.85
N LEU A 159 2.87 -2.63 11.68
CA LEU A 159 2.06 -2.79 10.46
C LEU A 159 0.96 -3.84 10.64
N LYS A 160 1.25 -4.96 11.32
CA LYS A 160 0.27 -6.00 11.64
C LYS A 160 -0.90 -5.47 12.46
N ASN A 161 -0.65 -4.62 13.45
CA ASN A 161 -1.69 -4.14 14.35
C ASN A 161 -2.59 -3.07 13.74
N VAL A 162 -2.13 -2.36 12.70
CA VAL A 162 -2.90 -1.31 12.02
C VAL A 162 -3.58 -1.77 10.73
N ALA A 163 -3.25 -2.99 10.27
CA ALA A 163 -3.90 -3.67 9.17
C ALA A 163 -4.90 -4.71 9.69
N GLN A 164 -5.79 -5.18 8.82
CA GLN A 164 -6.65 -6.31 9.16
C GLN A 164 -5.83 -7.60 9.26
N SER A 165 -6.24 -8.51 10.15
CA SER A 165 -5.62 -9.83 10.30
C SER A 165 -5.78 -10.67 9.03
N PRO A 166 -4.78 -11.51 8.68
CA PRO A 166 -4.79 -12.33 7.46
C PRO A 166 -6.07 -13.14 7.24
#